data_AF-A0A1G0E1C2-F1
#
_entry.id   AF-A0A1G0E1C2-F1
#
_cell.length_a   1.000
_cell.length_b   1.000
_cell.length_c   1.000
_cell.angle_alpha   90.00
_cell.angle_beta   90.00
_cell.angle_gamma   90.00
#
_symmetry.space_group_name_H-M   'P 1'
#
loop_
_entity.id
_entity.type
_entity.pdbx_description
1 polymer ?
#
loop_
_entity_poly.entity_id
_entity_poly.type
_entity_poly.pdbx_seq_one_letter_code
_entity_poly.pdbx_strand_id
1 'polypeptide(L)'
;MNESNFVFAFVARKTRDKGALDVLMAFAAVSKIHPNARLLFVGPDESGGEIEGLFNSDPGLFNNVLDVGQVENHELYLAISDVLCLPSHREGFGTIVIDAAALGVPAIGSNIPGLVDAIENGQTGLLFPVGDVDALAGLMAEFIENPGKYEKMRLSAKARVDEFFTADLLYDALKALYLELADNRVRVGVSKHG
;
A
#
# COMPACT_ATOMS: atom_id res chain seq x y z
N MET A 1 27.81 14.33 -5.45
CA MET A 1 27.19 13.42 -4.46
C MET A 1 26.37 12.44 -5.27
N ASN A 2 26.42 11.13 -4.99
CA ASN A 2 25.56 10.18 -5.68
C ASN A 2 24.13 10.51 -5.23
N GLU A 3 23.38 11.25 -6.04
CA GLU A 3 21.99 11.61 -5.74
C GLU A 3 21.16 10.34 -5.90
N SER A 4 21.00 9.59 -4.81
CA SER A 4 20.09 8.45 -4.79
C SER A 4 18.67 8.95 -5.06
N ASN A 5 18.01 8.35 -6.06
CA ASN A 5 16.60 8.62 -6.32
C ASN A 5 15.76 8.21 -5.10
N PHE A 6 14.70 8.96 -4.81
CA PHE A 6 13.67 8.54 -3.85
C PHE A 6 12.57 7.81 -4.62
N VAL A 7 12.26 6.58 -4.25
CA VAL A 7 11.43 5.68 -5.05
C VAL A 7 10.09 5.42 -4.36
N PHE A 8 9.01 5.89 -4.96
CA PHE A 8 7.66 5.48 -4.60
C PHE A 8 7.26 4.24 -5.40
N ALA A 9 6.45 3.38 -4.81
CA ALA A 9 5.77 2.30 -5.51
C ALA A 9 4.27 2.48 -5.48
N PHE A 10 3.61 2.10 -6.57
CA PHE A 10 2.20 1.75 -6.62
C PHE A 10 2.12 0.32 -7.14
N VAL A 11 1.44 -0.55 -6.41
CA VAL A 11 1.29 -1.96 -6.79
C VAL A 11 -0.18 -2.36 -6.65
N ALA A 12 -0.91 -2.30 -7.76
CA ALA A 12 -2.30 -2.73 -7.84
C ALA A 12 -2.75 -2.83 -9.30
N ARG A 13 -3.93 -3.39 -9.54
CA ARG A 13 -4.62 -3.20 -10.82
C ARG A 13 -4.81 -1.70 -11.05
N LYS A 14 -4.50 -1.20 -12.24
CA LYS A 14 -4.56 0.22 -12.53
C LYS A 14 -5.98 0.60 -12.95
N THR A 15 -6.84 0.67 -11.95
CA THR A 15 -8.25 0.99 -12.08
C THR A 15 -8.58 2.23 -11.25
N ARG A 16 -9.74 2.82 -11.52
CA ARG A 16 -10.23 3.97 -10.75
C ARG A 16 -10.43 3.66 -9.27
N ASP A 17 -10.91 2.47 -8.92
CA ASP A 17 -11.09 2.07 -7.52
C ASP A 17 -9.78 1.88 -6.75
N LYS A 18 -8.67 1.68 -7.47
CA LYS A 18 -7.31 1.63 -6.89
C LYS A 18 -6.60 2.98 -6.89
N GLY A 19 -7.23 4.02 -7.43
CA GLY A 19 -6.67 5.37 -7.46
C GLY A 19 -5.43 5.48 -8.36
N ALA A 20 -5.37 4.70 -9.45
CA ALA A 20 -4.24 4.75 -10.38
C ALA A 20 -4.01 6.16 -10.96
N LEU A 21 -5.08 6.89 -11.30
CA LEU A 21 -4.94 8.28 -11.73
C LEU A 21 -4.55 9.21 -10.57
N ASP A 22 -5.06 8.96 -9.36
CA ASP A 22 -4.77 9.77 -8.17
C ASP A 22 -3.27 9.74 -7.82
N VAL A 23 -2.62 8.56 -7.84
CA VAL A 23 -1.17 8.47 -7.60
C VAL A 23 -0.35 9.15 -8.70
N LEU A 24 -0.78 9.03 -9.96
CA LEU A 24 -0.10 9.68 -11.08
C LEU A 24 -0.17 11.21 -10.96
N MET A 25 -1.34 11.75 -10.62
CA MET A 25 -1.55 13.18 -10.45
C MET A 25 -0.79 13.74 -9.25
N ALA A 26 -0.81 13.02 -8.12
CA ALA A 26 -0.03 13.42 -6.94
C ALA A 26 1.48 13.38 -7.24
N PHE A 27 1.97 12.30 -7.84
CA PHE A 27 3.38 12.17 -8.20
C PHE A 27 3.81 13.23 -9.21
N ALA A 28 2.97 13.57 -10.18
CA ALA A 28 3.24 14.63 -11.15
C ALA A 28 3.44 16.00 -10.50
N ALA A 29 2.74 16.29 -9.39
CA ALA A 29 2.98 17.51 -8.61
C ALA A 29 4.32 17.44 -7.85
N VAL A 30 4.62 16.29 -7.25
CA VAL A 30 5.85 16.05 -6.47
C VAL A 30 7.10 16.08 -7.36
N SER A 31 7.07 15.43 -8.52
CA SER A 31 8.21 15.27 -9.42
C SER A 31 8.68 16.59 -10.03
N LYS A 32 7.79 17.59 -10.16
CA LYS A 32 8.13 18.97 -10.57
C LYS A 32 9.06 19.67 -9.57
N ILE A 33 8.87 19.38 -8.28
CA ILE A 33 9.62 20.00 -7.19
C ILE A 33 10.85 19.14 -6.83
N HIS A 34 10.71 17.82 -6.92
CA HIS A 34 11.74 16.84 -6.59
C HIS A 34 12.08 15.99 -7.84
N PRO A 35 12.99 16.47 -8.72
CA PRO A 35 13.28 15.80 -10.00
C PRO A 35 13.96 14.43 -9.85
N ASN A 36 14.48 14.10 -8.67
CA ASN A 36 15.08 12.80 -8.35
C ASN A 36 14.06 11.80 -7.76
N ALA A 37 12.80 12.20 -7.60
CA ALA A 37 11.73 11.27 -7.24
C ALA A 37 11.40 10.36 -8.44
N ARG A 38 11.10 9.10 -8.17
CA ARG A 38 10.66 8.10 -9.16
C ARG A 38 9.41 7.39 -8.66
N LEU A 39 8.54 6.98 -9.59
CA LEU A 39 7.38 6.16 -9.28
C LEU A 39 7.48 4.84 -10.06
N LEU A 40 7.52 3.72 -9.34
CA LEU A 40 7.30 2.39 -9.91
C LEU A 40 5.80 2.15 -9.96
N PHE A 41 5.25 2.10 -11.17
CA PHE A 41 3.81 1.95 -11.40
C PHE A 41 3.53 0.53 -11.90
N VAL A 42 3.26 -0.36 -10.95
CA VAL A 42 3.24 -1.82 -11.14
C VAL A 42 1.81 -2.35 -11.11
N GLY A 43 1.50 -3.23 -12.06
CA GLY A 43 0.23 -3.94 -12.18
C GLY A 43 -0.40 -3.86 -13.56
N PRO A 44 -1.42 -4.68 -13.85
CA PRO A 44 -2.11 -4.65 -15.13
C PRO A 44 -2.87 -3.33 -15.33
N ASP A 45 -2.85 -2.81 -16.55
CA ASP A 45 -3.67 -1.67 -16.94
C ASP A 45 -5.08 -2.12 -17.33
N GLU A 46 -6.05 -1.75 -16.48
CA GLU A 46 -7.48 -2.02 -16.68
C GLU A 46 -8.26 -0.68 -16.74
N SER A 47 -7.57 0.44 -17.02
CA SER A 47 -8.15 1.78 -17.06
C SER A 47 -8.98 2.05 -18.32
N GLY A 48 -8.92 1.17 -19.31
CA GLY A 48 -9.60 1.38 -20.59
C GLY A 48 -8.96 2.48 -21.44
N GLY A 49 -7.66 2.76 -21.23
CA GLY A 49 -6.89 3.74 -21.99
C GLY A 49 -6.79 5.12 -21.33
N GLU A 50 -7.37 5.33 -20.15
CA GLU A 50 -7.25 6.60 -19.41
C GLU A 50 -5.79 6.91 -19.06
N ILE A 51 -5.01 5.90 -18.65
CA ILE A 51 -3.60 6.05 -18.27
C ILE A 51 -2.73 6.34 -19.49
N GLU A 52 -2.91 5.58 -20.57
CA GLU A 52 -2.22 5.83 -21.84
C GLU A 52 -2.55 7.24 -22.37
N GLY A 53 -3.82 7.64 -22.32
CA GLY A 53 -4.27 8.98 -22.69
C GLY A 53 -3.60 10.07 -21.84
N LEU A 54 -3.46 9.83 -20.53
CA LEU A 54 -2.79 10.75 -19.61
C LEU A 54 -1.30 10.88 -19.94
N PHE A 55 -0.57 9.77 -20.13
CA PHE A 55 0.84 9.81 -20.52
C PHE A 55 1.07 10.51 -21.86
N ASN A 56 0.18 10.29 -22.84
CA ASN A 56 0.28 10.95 -24.15
C ASN A 56 -0.06 12.44 -24.10
N SER A 57 -0.82 12.90 -23.10
CA SER A 57 -1.22 14.30 -22.97
C SER A 57 -0.07 15.21 -22.52
N ASP A 58 0.85 14.70 -21.71
CA ASP A 58 2.06 15.41 -21.27
C ASP A 58 3.17 14.41 -20.93
N PRO A 59 3.93 13.92 -21.93
CA PRO A 59 5.00 12.95 -21.69
C PRO A 59 6.08 13.48 -20.75
N GLY A 60 6.32 14.80 -20.77
CA GLY A 60 7.32 15.46 -19.93
C GLY A 60 7.01 15.32 -18.44
N LEU A 61 5.73 15.39 -18.09
CA LEU A 61 5.24 15.29 -16.73
C LEU A 61 5.46 13.91 -16.10
N PHE A 62 5.42 12.86 -16.91
CA PHE A 62 5.48 11.47 -16.46
C PHE A 62 6.82 10.77 -16.76
N ASN A 63 7.84 11.50 -17.20
CA ASN A 63 9.19 10.95 -17.48
C ASN A 63 9.82 10.20 -16.29
N ASN A 64 9.42 10.53 -15.06
CA ASN A 64 9.92 9.90 -13.83
C ASN A 64 9.01 8.76 -13.32
N VAL A 65 7.97 8.40 -14.09
CA VAL A 65 7.13 7.23 -13.84
C VAL A 65 7.67 6.07 -14.69
N LEU A 66 8.03 4.98 -14.03
CA LEU A 66 8.31 3.71 -14.70
C LEU A 66 7.03 2.87 -14.65
N ASP A 67 6.30 2.84 -15.76
CA ASP A 67 5.22 1.88 -15.93
C ASP A 67 5.82 0.48 -16.20
N VAL A 68 5.67 -0.41 -15.23
CA VAL A 68 6.23 -1.76 -15.24
C VAL A 68 5.24 -2.78 -15.84
N GLY A 69 3.94 -2.47 -15.81
CA GLY A 69 2.89 -3.43 -16.12
C GLY A 69 2.76 -4.57 -15.09
N GLN A 70 2.12 -5.67 -15.49
CA GLN A 70 1.90 -6.83 -14.63
C GLN A 70 3.19 -7.62 -14.42
N VAL A 71 3.44 -8.04 -13.19
CA VAL A 71 4.62 -8.82 -12.78
C VAL A 71 4.22 -10.02 -11.95
N GLU A 72 5.08 -11.04 -11.93
CA GLU A 72 4.91 -12.21 -11.06
C GLU A 72 5.39 -11.96 -9.63
N ASN A 73 6.47 -11.17 -9.47
CA ASN A 73 7.13 -10.93 -8.18
C ASN A 73 7.12 -9.43 -7.85
N HIS A 74 6.04 -8.94 -7.26
CA HIS A 74 5.93 -7.53 -6.87
C HIS A 74 6.88 -7.15 -5.73
N GLU A 75 7.32 -8.12 -4.93
CA GLU A 75 8.23 -7.94 -3.79
C GLU A 75 9.57 -7.35 -4.24
N LEU A 76 10.03 -7.65 -5.46
CA LEU A 76 11.27 -7.08 -6.01
C LEU A 76 11.17 -5.56 -6.20
N TYR A 77 9.99 -5.08 -6.60
CA TYR A 77 9.74 -3.65 -6.81
C TYR A 77 9.54 -2.94 -5.48
N LEU A 78 8.86 -3.58 -4.53
CA LEU A 78 8.74 -3.08 -3.17
C LEU A 78 10.12 -2.99 -2.50
N ALA A 79 10.97 -4.01 -2.62
CA ALA A 79 12.28 -4.06 -1.96
C ALA A 79 13.25 -2.94 -2.36
N ILE A 80 13.06 -2.36 -3.56
CA ILE A 80 13.85 -1.22 -4.05
C ILE A 80 13.13 0.13 -3.87
N SER A 81 11.98 0.13 -3.20
CA SER A 81 11.17 1.32 -2.94
C SER A 81 11.37 1.85 -1.53
N ASP A 82 11.16 3.14 -1.37
CA ASP A 82 11.18 3.83 -0.09
C ASP A 82 9.80 3.86 0.55
N VAL A 83 8.74 3.99 -0.25
CA VAL A 83 7.35 4.13 0.21
C VAL A 83 6.38 3.48 -0.78
N LEU A 84 5.39 2.75 -0.27
CA LEU A 84 4.24 2.30 -1.05
C LEU A 84 3.13 3.37 -0.99
N CYS A 85 2.59 3.78 -2.13
CA CYS A 85 1.42 4.64 -2.23
C CYS A 85 0.20 3.83 -2.70
N LEU A 86 -0.84 3.76 -1.88
CA LEU A 86 -2.08 3.05 -2.21
C LEU A 86 -3.31 3.96 -2.02
N PRO A 87 -3.59 4.86 -2.98
CA PRO A 87 -4.74 5.76 -2.94
C PRO A 87 -6.07 5.07 -3.31
N SER A 88 -6.27 3.84 -2.85
CA SER A 88 -7.47 3.07 -3.14
C SER A 88 -8.72 3.81 -2.66
N HIS A 89 -9.77 3.80 -3.48
CA HIS A 89 -11.12 4.19 -3.09
C HIS A 89 -11.87 3.03 -2.43
N ARG A 90 -11.50 1.80 -2.80
CA ARG A 90 -12.01 0.57 -2.20
C ARG A 90 -10.87 -0.41 -2.02
N GLU A 91 -10.78 -1.00 -0.85
CA GLU A 91 -9.78 -2.00 -0.55
C GLU A 91 -10.40 -3.16 0.23
N GLY A 92 -9.91 -4.38 -0.04
CA GLY A 92 -10.31 -5.55 0.73
C GLY A 92 -9.60 -5.54 2.07
N PHE A 93 -8.39 -6.09 2.10
CA PHE A 93 -7.55 -6.16 3.31
C PHE A 93 -6.22 -5.40 3.17
N GLY A 94 -5.91 -4.89 1.98
CA GLY A 94 -4.65 -4.18 1.74
C GLY A 94 -3.44 -5.09 1.91
N THR A 95 -3.50 -6.35 1.48
CA THR A 95 -2.39 -7.33 1.61
C THR A 95 -1.06 -6.78 1.11
N ILE A 96 -1.08 -5.97 0.06
CA ILE A 96 0.11 -5.33 -0.48
C ILE A 96 0.82 -4.40 0.50
N VAL A 97 0.09 -3.79 1.45
CA VAL A 97 0.65 -3.00 2.55
C VAL A 97 1.45 -3.91 3.50
N ILE A 98 0.95 -5.12 3.76
CA ILE A 98 1.63 -6.10 4.61
C ILE A 98 2.90 -6.60 3.92
N ASP A 99 2.84 -6.89 2.62
CA ASP A 99 4.01 -7.28 1.82
C ASP A 99 5.09 -6.18 1.83
N ALA A 100 4.68 -4.92 1.64
CA ALA A 100 5.58 -3.77 1.72
C ALA A 100 6.19 -3.63 3.12
N ALA A 101 5.36 -3.72 4.16
CA ALA A 101 5.80 -3.62 5.55
C ALA A 101 6.80 -4.75 5.90
N ALA A 102 6.62 -5.97 5.39
CA ALA A 102 7.55 -7.09 5.60
C ALA A 102 8.96 -6.78 5.08
N LEU A 103 9.04 -5.96 4.02
CA LEU A 103 10.27 -5.47 3.40
C LEU A 103 10.77 -4.16 4.03
N GLY A 104 10.13 -3.68 5.10
CA GLY A 104 10.48 -2.41 5.76
C GLY A 104 10.10 -1.19 4.93
N VAL A 105 9.08 -1.30 4.07
CA VAL A 105 8.55 -0.22 3.24
C VAL A 105 7.22 0.26 3.83
N PRO A 106 7.17 1.47 4.43
CA PRO A 106 5.95 2.04 4.95
C PRO A 106 4.99 2.41 3.82
N ALA A 107 3.72 2.55 4.16
CA ALA A 107 2.68 2.88 3.20
C ALA A 107 2.06 4.27 3.46
N ILE A 108 1.73 4.98 2.37
CA ILE A 108 0.75 6.06 2.35
C ILE A 108 -0.54 5.48 1.76
N GLY A 109 -1.61 5.43 2.55
CA GLY A 109 -2.88 4.82 2.13
C GLY A 109 -4.07 5.74 2.33
N SER A 110 -5.12 5.55 1.53
CA SER A 110 -6.41 6.21 1.78
C SER A 110 -6.99 5.76 3.12
N ASN A 111 -7.63 6.68 3.84
CA ASN A 111 -8.36 6.41 5.09
C ASN A 111 -9.70 5.72 4.79
N ILE A 112 -9.64 4.44 4.48
CA ILE A 112 -10.79 3.59 4.14
C ILE A 112 -10.71 2.23 4.86
N PRO A 113 -11.84 1.52 5.02
CA PRO A 113 -11.83 0.14 5.49
C PRO A 113 -10.85 -0.73 4.69
N GLY A 114 -10.19 -1.68 5.36
CA GLY A 114 -9.13 -2.51 4.78
C GLY A 114 -7.75 -1.87 4.90
N LEU A 115 -7.59 -0.58 4.60
CA LEU A 115 -6.31 0.12 4.77
C LEU A 115 -6.06 0.60 6.19
N VAL A 116 -7.09 1.03 6.91
CA VAL A 116 -7.00 1.38 8.35
C VAL A 116 -6.61 0.18 9.22
N ASP A 117 -6.89 -1.05 8.77
CA ASP A 117 -6.56 -2.28 9.49
C ASP A 117 -5.09 -2.69 9.27
N ALA A 118 -4.59 -2.45 8.05
CA ALA A 118 -3.21 -2.73 7.67
C ALA A 118 -2.23 -1.62 8.10
N ILE A 119 -2.66 -0.36 8.13
CA ILE A 119 -1.83 0.82 8.43
C ILE A 119 -2.19 1.40 9.80
N GLU A 120 -1.23 1.40 10.71
CA GLU A 120 -1.33 2.15 11.95
C GLU A 120 -0.82 3.58 11.71
N ASN A 121 -1.75 4.52 11.57
CA ASN A 121 -1.45 5.89 11.15
C ASN A 121 -0.43 6.57 12.07
N GLY A 122 0.63 7.12 11.47
CA GLY A 122 1.74 7.76 12.17
C GLY A 122 2.78 6.80 12.74
N GLN A 123 2.55 5.49 12.67
CA GLN A 123 3.45 4.47 13.25
C GLN A 123 4.02 3.52 12.20
N THR A 124 3.20 2.90 11.34
CA THR A 124 3.65 1.99 10.28
C THR A 124 3.46 2.54 8.87
N GLY A 125 2.74 3.65 8.78
CA GLY A 125 2.44 4.37 7.55
C GLY A 125 1.65 5.64 7.86
N LEU A 126 1.20 6.31 6.82
CA LEU A 126 0.35 7.49 6.93
C LEU A 126 -0.97 7.28 6.18
N LEU A 127 -2.06 7.76 6.77
CA LEU A 127 -3.38 7.77 6.15
C LEU A 127 -3.78 9.18 5.72
N PHE A 128 -4.43 9.29 4.57
CA PHE A 128 -4.97 10.56 4.06
C PHE A 128 -6.43 10.40 3.61
N PRO A 129 -7.22 11.50 3.49
CA PRO A 129 -8.61 11.41 3.03
C PRO A 129 -8.72 10.80 1.62
N VAL A 130 -9.65 9.87 1.43
CA VAL A 130 -9.83 9.20 0.12
C VAL A 130 -10.15 10.18 -1.00
N GLY A 131 -9.47 10.04 -2.14
CA GLY A 131 -9.61 10.92 -3.31
C GLY A 131 -8.95 12.30 -3.15
N ASP A 132 -8.29 12.58 -2.04
CA ASP A 132 -7.56 13.83 -1.82
C ASP A 132 -6.13 13.71 -2.37
N VAL A 133 -6.01 14.01 -3.67
CA VAL A 133 -4.75 13.96 -4.42
C VAL A 133 -3.71 14.95 -3.87
N ASP A 134 -4.15 16.11 -3.41
CA ASP A 134 -3.26 17.13 -2.85
C ASP A 134 -2.68 16.68 -1.50
N ALA A 135 -3.50 16.05 -0.65
CA ALA A 135 -3.03 15.44 0.59
C ALA A 135 -2.02 14.31 0.32
N LEU A 136 -2.28 13.45 -0.68
CA LEU A 136 -1.33 12.43 -1.10
C LEU A 136 0.01 13.04 -1.54
N ALA A 137 -0.02 14.06 -2.40
CA ALA A 137 1.18 14.75 -2.87
C ALA A 137 1.96 15.38 -1.71
N GLY A 138 1.26 16.00 -0.74
CA GLY A 138 1.87 16.56 0.46
C GLY A 138 2.61 15.52 1.30
N LEU A 139 1.99 14.35 1.52
CA LEU A 139 2.63 13.25 2.23
C LEU A 139 3.85 12.69 1.47
N MET A 140 3.73 12.54 0.15
CA MET A 140 4.85 12.11 -0.68
C MET A 140 6.05 13.07 -0.58
N ALA A 141 5.80 14.39 -0.64
CA ALA A 141 6.83 15.40 -0.45
C ALA A 141 7.45 15.31 0.96
N GLU A 142 6.62 15.14 2.00
CA GLU A 142 7.09 15.01 3.39
C GLU A 142 8.09 13.86 3.56
N PHE A 143 7.82 12.72 2.92
CA PHE A 143 8.70 11.54 2.89
C PHE A 143 10.07 11.82 2.25
N ILE A 144 10.11 12.58 1.15
CA ILE A 144 11.35 12.99 0.50
C ILE A 144 12.15 13.95 1.38
N GLU A 145 11.47 14.92 2.00
CA GLU A 145 12.10 16.01 2.74
C GLU A 145 12.60 15.59 4.13
N ASN A 146 12.02 14.55 4.71
CA ASN A 146 12.28 14.12 6.09
C ASN A 146 12.68 12.63 6.20
N PRO A 147 13.68 12.13 5.45
CA PRO A 147 13.99 10.70 5.41
C PRO A 147 14.31 10.11 6.80
N GLY A 148 14.96 10.89 7.68
CA GLY A 148 15.24 10.46 9.06
C GLY A 148 14.01 10.32 9.96
N LYS A 149 12.90 11.00 9.65
CA LYS A 149 11.62 10.87 10.38
C LYS A 149 11.02 9.48 10.14
N TYR A 150 11.18 8.94 8.95
CA TYR A 150 10.50 7.73 8.52
C TYR A 150 11.29 6.45 8.78
N GLU A 151 12.58 6.54 9.13
CA GLU A 151 13.35 5.34 9.51
C GLU A 151 12.70 4.56 10.66
N LYS A 152 12.18 5.27 11.67
CA LYS A 152 11.41 4.64 12.75
C LYS A 152 10.13 3.98 12.23
N MET A 153 9.46 4.61 11.28
CA MET A 153 8.24 4.08 10.67
C MET A 153 8.52 2.82 9.86
N ARG A 154 9.64 2.76 9.13
CA ARG A 154 10.11 1.56 8.41
C ARG A 154 10.28 0.38 9.37
N LEU A 155 10.97 0.61 10.49
CA LEU A 155 11.20 -0.41 11.52
C LEU A 155 9.89 -0.86 12.18
N SER A 156 9.01 0.08 12.53
CA SER A 156 7.70 -0.22 13.11
C SER A 156 6.80 -1.00 12.14
N ALA A 157 6.79 -0.65 10.85
CA ALA A 157 6.04 -1.38 9.83
C ALA A 157 6.48 -2.84 9.78
N LYS A 158 7.80 -3.08 9.75
CA LYS A 158 8.36 -4.44 9.76
C LYS A 158 8.02 -5.22 11.02
N ALA A 159 8.19 -4.59 12.19
CA ALA A 159 7.89 -5.23 13.47
C ALA A 159 6.42 -5.64 13.60
N ARG A 160 5.48 -4.82 13.08
CA ARG A 160 4.05 -5.13 13.10
C ARG A 160 3.71 -6.39 12.29
N VAL A 161 4.44 -6.66 11.19
CA VAL A 161 4.26 -7.90 10.42
C VAL A 161 4.63 -9.11 11.24
N ASP A 162 5.78 -9.06 11.93
CA ASP A 162 6.25 -10.16 12.77
C ASP A 162 5.32 -10.42 13.97
N GLU A 163 4.64 -9.37 14.47
CA GLU A 163 3.74 -9.47 15.62
C GLU A 163 2.32 -9.95 15.27
N PHE A 164 1.77 -9.60 14.10
CA PHE A 164 0.35 -9.82 13.80
C PHE A 164 0.05 -10.62 12.54
N PHE A 165 1.00 -10.73 11.60
CA PHE A 165 0.73 -11.21 10.24
C PHE A 165 1.58 -12.41 9.82
N THR A 166 2.19 -13.12 10.77
CA THR A 166 2.91 -14.36 10.47
C THR A 166 1.95 -15.51 10.20
N ALA A 167 2.37 -16.46 9.35
CA ALA A 167 1.57 -17.62 8.99
C ALA A 167 1.23 -18.49 10.23
N ASP A 168 2.16 -18.59 11.18
CA ASP A 168 1.97 -19.35 12.42
C ASP A 168 0.89 -18.72 13.31
N LEU A 169 0.90 -17.39 13.46
CA LEU A 169 -0.14 -16.67 14.22
C LEU A 169 -1.53 -16.86 13.60
N LEU A 170 -1.63 -16.75 12.27
CA LEU A 170 -2.88 -16.97 11.56
C LEU A 170 -3.38 -18.40 11.75
N TYR A 171 -2.48 -19.38 11.64
CA TYR A 171 -2.80 -20.78 11.86
C TYR A 171 -3.31 -21.04 13.28
N ASP A 172 -2.63 -20.52 14.30
CA ASP A 172 -3.00 -20.71 15.71
C ASP A 172 -4.33 -20.03 16.04
N ALA A 173 -4.56 -18.80 15.57
CA ALA A 173 -5.82 -18.09 15.75
C ALA A 173 -6.99 -18.81 15.08
N LEU A 174 -6.80 -19.29 13.84
CA LEU A 174 -7.80 -20.06 13.13
C LEU A 174 -8.10 -21.37 13.86
N LYS A 175 -7.05 -22.12 14.24
CA LYS A 175 -7.18 -23.37 15.01
C LYS A 175 -7.95 -23.16 16.32
N ALA A 176 -7.64 -22.10 17.07
CA ALA A 176 -8.35 -21.77 18.31
C ALA A 176 -9.85 -21.53 18.06
N LEU A 177 -10.19 -20.74 17.03
CA LEU A 177 -11.59 -20.51 16.64
C LEU A 177 -12.31 -21.81 16.24
N TYR A 178 -11.66 -22.67 15.46
CA TYR A 178 -12.25 -23.97 15.08
C TYR A 178 -12.47 -24.87 16.29
N LEU A 179 -11.54 -24.90 17.25
CA LEU A 179 -11.68 -25.67 18.49
C LEU A 179 -12.82 -25.12 19.37
N GLU A 180 -12.92 -23.79 19.52
CA GLU A 180 -14.01 -23.16 20.28
C GLU A 180 -15.38 -23.49 19.67
N LEU A 181 -15.52 -23.39 18.35
CA LEU A 181 -16.76 -23.73 17.66
C LEU A 181 -17.08 -25.23 17.76
N ALA A 182 -16.08 -26.10 17.74
CA ALA A 182 -16.26 -27.53 17.96
C ALA A 182 -16.78 -27.82 19.37
N ASP A 183 -16.21 -27.20 20.39
CA ASP A 183 -16.63 -27.35 21.79
C ASP A 183 -18.02 -26.76 22.05
N ASN A 184 -18.35 -25.61 21.43
CA ASN A 184 -19.66 -24.99 21.57
C ASN A 184 -20.77 -25.77 20.86
N ARG A 185 -20.47 -26.50 19.78
CA ARG A 185 -21.43 -27.43 19.14
C ARG A 185 -21.78 -28.64 20.01
N VAL A 186 -20.86 -29.09 20.87
CA VAL A 186 -21.13 -30.17 21.84
C VAL A 186 -22.12 -29.71 22.92
N ARG A 187 -22.15 -28.42 23.25
CA ARG A 187 -23.02 -27.85 24.30
C ARG A 187 -24.46 -27.56 23.85
N VAL A 188 -24.70 -27.31 22.56
CA VAL A 188 -26.05 -27.02 22.02
C VAL A 188 -26.84 -28.31 21.70
N GLY A 189 -26.17 -29.49 21.70
CA GLY A 189 -26.77 -30.79 21.37
C GLY A 189 -27.58 -31.50 22.45
N VAL A 190 -27.80 -30.91 23.63
CA VAL A 190 -28.60 -31.52 24.72
C VAL A 190 -29.76 -30.60 25.12
N SER A 191 -30.72 -30.41 24.21
CA SER A 191 -32.08 -30.02 24.60
C SER A 191 -33.06 -31.04 24.01
N LYS A 192 -33.19 -32.18 24.71
CA LYS A 192 -34.27 -33.14 24.46
C LYS A 192 -35.59 -32.43 24.78
N HIS A 193 -36.32 -32.02 23.76
CA HIS A 193 -37.72 -31.66 23.89
C HIS A 193 -38.47 -32.97 24.14
N GLY A 194 -38.87 -33.17 25.39
CA GLY A 194 -39.85 -34.17 25.79
C GLY A 194 -41.28 -33.73 25.49
#